data_AF-A0A5Q0GDK7-F1
#
_entry.id   AF-A0A5Q0GDK7-F1
#
_cell.length_a   1.000
_cell.length_b   1.000
_cell.length_c   1.000
_cell.angle_alpha   90.00
_cell.angle_beta   90.00
_cell.angle_gamma   90.00
#
_symmetry.space_group_name_H-M   'P 1'
#
loop_
_entity.id
_entity.type
_entity.pdbx_description
1 polymer ?
#
loop_
_entity_poly.entity_id
_entity_poly.type
_entity_poly.pdbx_seq_one_letter_code
_entity_poly.pdbx_strand_id
1 'polypeptide(L)'
;MRHLIKLVLITLLFLISTLTSPASAVDTANGEQIFSVHCAGCHINGSNIIRRGKNLQKKALKKYGMDSLEAVAAIVTNGKNNMSAYKDRLSEQEIQNVAAYVLEQAEKGWR
;
A
#
# COMPACT_ATOMS: atom_id res chain seq x y z
N MET A 1 35.91 20.65 29.46
CA MET A 1 35.92 19.68 28.33
C MET A 1 34.74 18.71 28.35
N ARG A 2 34.50 17.96 29.44
CA ARG A 2 33.40 16.96 29.53
C ARG A 2 31.97 17.52 29.36
N HIS A 3 31.72 18.76 29.79
CA HIS A 3 30.41 19.44 29.60
C HIS A 3 30.21 19.99 28.17
N LEU A 4 31.29 20.43 27.51
CA LEU A 4 31.26 20.86 26.10
C LEU A 4 30.96 19.67 25.18
N ILE A 5 31.54 18.51 25.46
CA ILE A 5 31.28 17.27 24.72
C ILE A 5 29.80 16.85 24.85
N LYS A 6 29.22 16.97 26.04
CA LYS A 6 27.78 16.67 26.27
C LYS A 6 26.87 17.65 25.51
N LEU A 7 27.19 18.95 25.52
CA LEU A 7 26.42 19.96 24.79
C LEU A 7 26.46 19.71 23.27
N VAL A 8 27.63 19.37 22.72
CA VAL A 8 27.78 19.01 21.30
C VAL A 8 27.02 17.72 20.94
N LEU A 9 27.03 16.71 21.82
CA LEU A 9 26.26 15.48 21.62
C LEU A 9 24.74 15.73 21.64
N ILE A 10 24.25 16.60 22.52
CA ILE A 10 22.82 16.92 22.63
C ILE A 10 22.34 17.71 21.41
N THR A 11 23.10 18.70 20.95
CA THR A 11 22.75 19.48 19.76
C THR A 11 22.81 18.64 18.48
N LEU A 12 23.79 17.73 18.38
CA LEU A 12 23.89 16.79 17.27
C LEU A 12 22.70 15.82 17.24
N LEU A 13 22.26 15.29 18.40
CA LEU A 13 21.09 14.43 18.50
C LEU A 13 19.78 15.13 18.08
N PHE A 14 19.64 16.41 18.45
CA PHE A 14 18.48 17.22 18.07
C PHE A 14 18.44 17.51 16.57
N LEU A 15 19.60 17.75 15.95
CA LEU A 15 19.72 18.02 14.52
C LEU A 15 19.34 16.79 13.66
N ILE A 16 19.68 15.57 14.12
CA ILE A 16 19.36 14.32 13.40
C ILE A 16 17.84 14.07 13.37
N SER A 17 17.11 14.49 14.40
CA SER A 17 15.65 14.30 14.48
C SER A 17 14.85 15.14 13.48
N THR A 18 15.43 16.23 12.95
CA THR A 18 14.75 17.09 11.94
C THR A 18 14.98 16.63 10.50
N LEU A 19 15.86 15.64 10.27
CA LEU A 19 16.21 15.14 8.94
C LEU A 19 15.39 13.90 8.53
N THR A 20 14.49 13.42 9.38
CA THR A 20 13.60 12.31 9.01
C THR A 20 12.49 12.86 8.13
N SER A 21 12.48 12.46 6.85
CA SER A 21 11.31 12.64 5.99
C SER A 21 10.08 12.06 6.68
N PRO A 22 8.92 12.73 6.65
CA PRO A 22 7.70 12.13 7.16
C PRO A 22 7.50 10.81 6.42
N ALA A 23 7.43 9.70 7.17
CA ALA A 23 6.93 8.46 6.60
C ALA A 23 5.52 8.75 6.11
N SER A 24 5.29 8.68 4.80
CA SER A 24 3.94 8.85 4.24
C SER A 24 3.04 7.81 4.87
N ALA A 25 2.17 8.25 5.78
CA ALA A 25 1.18 7.38 6.38
C ALA A 25 0.25 6.90 5.27
N VAL A 26 0.12 5.58 5.15
CA VAL A 26 -0.84 4.96 4.26
C VAL A 26 -2.25 5.36 4.71
N ASP A 27 -3.02 5.96 3.80
CA ASP A 27 -4.37 6.42 4.05
C ASP A 27 -5.37 5.42 3.43
N THR A 28 -5.91 4.54 4.27
CA THR A 28 -6.83 3.49 3.82
C THR A 28 -8.23 4.03 3.48
N ALA A 29 -8.62 5.19 4.01
CA ALA A 29 -9.87 5.85 3.63
C ALA A 29 -9.80 6.36 2.19
N ASN A 30 -8.68 6.97 1.80
CA ASN A 30 -8.43 7.30 0.40
C ASN A 30 -8.32 6.02 -0.46
N GLY A 31 -7.69 4.97 0.06
CA GLY A 31 -7.61 3.65 -0.58
C GLY A 31 -8.98 3.06 -0.96
N GLU A 32 -10.00 3.21 -0.11
CA GLU A 32 -11.37 2.76 -0.39
C GLU A 32 -11.98 3.50 -1.58
N GLN A 33 -11.84 4.82 -1.63
CA GLN A 33 -12.36 5.64 -2.74
C GLN A 33 -11.69 5.24 -4.07
N ILE A 34 -10.36 5.11 -4.07
CA ILE A 34 -9.59 4.66 -5.24
C ILE A 34 -10.07 3.28 -5.68
N PHE A 35 -10.24 2.35 -4.74
CA PHE A 35 -10.74 1.01 -5.04
C PHE A 35 -12.11 1.04 -5.69
N SER A 36 -13.04 1.83 -5.15
CA SER A 36 -14.40 1.98 -5.66
C SER A 36 -14.41 2.47 -7.12
N VAL A 37 -13.60 3.48 -7.43
CA VAL A 37 -13.54 4.08 -8.76
C VAL A 37 -12.82 3.20 -9.78
N HIS A 38 -11.72 2.55 -9.38
CA HIS A 38 -10.79 1.94 -10.32
C HIS A 38 -10.76 0.41 -10.33
N CYS A 39 -11.15 -0.23 -9.22
CA CYS A 39 -10.91 -1.66 -9.00
C CYS A 39 -12.21 -2.46 -8.86
N ALA A 40 -13.24 -1.88 -8.24
CA ALA A 40 -14.49 -2.56 -7.89
C ALA A 40 -15.22 -3.14 -9.10
N GLY A 41 -15.08 -2.52 -10.28
CA GLY A 41 -15.68 -3.03 -11.53
C GLY A 41 -15.32 -4.48 -11.85
N CYS A 42 -14.13 -4.94 -11.45
CA CYS A 42 -13.72 -6.35 -11.57
C CYS A 42 -13.65 -7.08 -10.23
N HIS A 43 -13.42 -6.35 -9.14
CA HIS A 43 -13.04 -6.90 -7.84
C HIS A 43 -14.02 -6.61 -6.71
N ILE A 44 -15.29 -6.30 -7.02
CA ILE A 44 -16.33 -6.06 -6.01
C ILE A 44 -16.35 -7.15 -4.94
N ASN A 45 -16.41 -6.75 -3.66
CA ASN A 45 -16.35 -7.64 -2.49
C ASN A 45 -15.17 -8.63 -2.51
N GLY A 46 -14.03 -8.20 -3.07
CA GLY A 46 -12.83 -9.00 -3.18
C GLY A 46 -12.91 -10.12 -4.21
N SER A 47 -13.91 -10.11 -5.09
CA SER A 47 -14.08 -11.10 -6.14
C SER A 47 -13.11 -10.88 -7.30
N ASN A 48 -13.25 -11.66 -8.37
CA ASN A 48 -12.63 -11.37 -9.66
C ASN A 48 -13.54 -11.93 -10.76
N ILE A 49 -14.25 -11.06 -11.47
CA ILE A 49 -15.22 -11.46 -12.49
C ILE A 49 -14.55 -12.07 -13.73
N ILE A 50 -13.30 -11.70 -14.02
CA ILE A 50 -12.55 -12.17 -15.20
C ILE A 50 -11.87 -13.51 -14.92
N ARG A 51 -11.28 -13.67 -13.72
CA ARG A 51 -10.58 -14.88 -13.28
C ARG A 51 -10.95 -15.23 -11.85
N ARG A 52 -12.05 -15.97 -11.66
CA ARG A 52 -12.61 -16.31 -10.33
C ARG A 52 -11.60 -16.80 -9.29
N GLY A 53 -10.62 -17.59 -9.70
CA GLY A 53 -9.57 -18.13 -8.82
C GLY A 53 -8.43 -17.16 -8.48
N LYS A 54 -8.40 -15.95 -9.06
CA LYS A 54 -7.42 -14.88 -8.83
C LYS A 54 -8.10 -13.65 -8.20
N ASN A 55 -8.84 -13.93 -7.13
CA ASN A 55 -9.58 -12.92 -6.38
C ASN A 55 -8.71 -12.33 -5.24
N LEU A 56 -9.26 -11.35 -4.52
CA LEU A 56 -8.57 -10.61 -3.47
C LEU A 56 -8.85 -11.16 -2.07
N GLN A 57 -9.37 -12.38 -1.97
CA GLN A 57 -9.57 -13.05 -0.70
C GLN A 57 -8.21 -13.47 -0.12
N LYS A 58 -8.04 -13.37 1.20
CA LYS A 58 -6.78 -13.68 1.91
C LYS A 58 -6.15 -15.00 1.47
N LYS A 59 -6.95 -16.07 1.34
CA LYS A 59 -6.46 -17.39 0.89
C LYS A 59 -5.86 -17.35 -0.52
N ALA A 60 -6.46 -16.61 -1.44
CA ALA A 60 -5.97 -16.48 -2.81
C ALA A 60 -4.72 -15.62 -2.87
N LEU A 61 -4.70 -14.48 -2.15
CA LEU A 61 -3.52 -13.62 -2.05
C LEU A 61 -2.30 -14.42 -1.56
N LYS A 62 -2.43 -15.13 -0.43
CA LYS A 62 -1.37 -16.02 0.11
C LYS A 62 -0.93 -17.09 -0.90
N LYS A 63 -1.88 -17.78 -1.53
CA LYS A 63 -1.58 -18.85 -2.50
C LYS A 63 -0.72 -18.37 -3.67
N TYR A 64 -0.83 -17.09 -4.05
CA TYR A 64 -0.13 -16.54 -5.19
C TYR A 64 0.96 -15.52 -4.82
N GLY A 65 1.32 -15.41 -3.54
CA GLY A 65 2.35 -14.48 -3.06
C GLY A 65 1.98 -13.01 -3.26
N MET A 66 0.69 -12.67 -3.10
CA MET A 66 0.14 -11.32 -3.24
C MET A 66 -0.36 -10.77 -1.90
N ASP A 67 0.15 -11.29 -0.79
CA ASP A 67 -0.23 -10.92 0.58
C ASP A 67 0.75 -9.93 1.23
N SER A 68 1.44 -9.12 0.42
CA SER A 68 2.28 -8.01 0.88
C SER A 68 1.94 -6.72 0.15
N LEU A 69 2.25 -5.58 0.78
CA LEU A 69 1.98 -4.25 0.22
C LEU A 69 2.71 -4.08 -1.11
N GLU A 70 3.98 -4.48 -1.16
CA GLU A 70 4.84 -4.39 -2.35
C GLU A 70 4.30 -5.25 -3.49
N ALA A 71 3.82 -6.46 -3.20
CA ALA A 71 3.30 -7.36 -4.21
C ALA A 71 1.99 -6.83 -4.84
N VAL A 72 1.09 -6.28 -4.01
CA VAL A 72 -0.16 -5.68 -4.50
C VAL A 72 0.12 -4.35 -5.23
N ALA A 73 0.97 -3.49 -4.67
CA ALA A 73 1.37 -2.25 -5.33
C ALA A 73 2.02 -2.53 -6.70
N ALA A 74 2.94 -3.50 -6.78
CA ALA A 74 3.62 -3.84 -8.03
C ALA A 74 2.66 -4.30 -9.15
N ILE A 75 1.62 -5.09 -8.82
CA ILE A 75 0.63 -5.51 -9.83
C ILE A 75 -0.33 -4.39 -10.20
N VAL A 76 -0.66 -3.48 -9.29
CA VAL A 76 -1.45 -2.29 -9.62
C VAL A 76 -0.65 -1.36 -10.53
N THR A 77 0.62 -1.12 -10.22
CA THR A 77 1.54 -0.31 -11.03
C THR A 77 1.70 -0.86 -12.43
N ASN A 78 2.02 -2.16 -12.56
CA ASN A 78 2.47 -2.74 -13.82
C ASN A 78 1.40 -3.53 -14.58
N GLY A 79 0.27 -3.82 -13.94
CA GLY A 79 -0.72 -4.76 -14.47
C GLY A 79 -0.19 -6.20 -14.52
N LYS A 80 -1.05 -7.13 -14.93
CA LYS A 80 -0.68 -8.53 -15.20
C LYS A 80 -1.75 -9.23 -16.01
N ASN A 81 -1.40 -9.73 -17.19
CA ASN A 81 -2.34 -10.35 -18.14
C ASN A 81 -3.52 -9.41 -18.42
N ASN A 82 -4.75 -9.82 -18.09
CA ASN A 82 -5.98 -9.06 -18.33
C ASN A 82 -6.16 -7.86 -17.39
N MET A 83 -5.37 -7.75 -16.31
CA MET A 83 -5.40 -6.58 -15.42
C MET A 83 -4.48 -5.50 -15.98
N SER A 84 -5.06 -4.35 -16.34
CA SER A 84 -4.32 -3.19 -16.85
C SER A 84 -3.35 -2.60 -15.82
N ALA A 85 -2.32 -1.91 -16.30
CA ALA A 85 -1.44 -1.09 -15.48
C ALA A 85 -2.11 0.23 -15.08
N TYR A 86 -1.84 0.72 -13.87
CA TYR A 86 -2.40 1.98 -13.35
C TYR A 86 -1.35 3.07 -13.09
N LYS A 87 -0.06 2.83 -13.33
CA LYS A 87 1.02 3.81 -13.10
C LYS A 87 0.86 5.14 -13.85
N ASP A 88 0.13 5.15 -14.96
CA ASP A 88 -0.12 6.36 -15.76
C ASP A 88 -1.44 7.06 -15.36
N ARG A 89 -2.16 6.52 -14.35
CA ARG A 89 -3.47 7.00 -13.89
C ARG A 89 -3.50 7.34 -12.40
N LEU A 90 -2.68 6.66 -11.60
CA LEU A 90 -2.57 6.83 -10.16
C LEU A 90 -1.14 7.20 -9.81
N SER A 91 -0.98 8.15 -8.89
CA SER A 91 0.29 8.43 -8.25
C SER A 91 0.79 7.23 -7.44
N GLU A 92 2.08 7.19 -7.16
CA GLU A 92 2.67 6.14 -6.33
C GLU A 92 1.98 6.04 -4.95
N GLN A 93 1.64 7.18 -4.34
CA GLN A 93 0.96 7.19 -3.04
C GLN A 93 -0.47 6.62 -3.13
N GLU A 94 -1.22 6.94 -4.18
CA GLU A 94 -2.56 6.36 -4.42
C GLU A 94 -2.48 4.84 -4.62
N ILE A 95 -1.45 4.36 -5.31
CA ILE A 95 -1.20 2.92 -5.47
C ILE A 95 -0.90 2.25 -4.13
N GLN A 96 -0.08 2.87 -3.28
CA GLN A 96 0.19 2.35 -1.93
C GLN A 96 -1.08 2.33 -1.07
N ASN A 97 -1.88 3.39 -1.13
CA ASN A 97 -3.14 3.50 -0.38
C ASN A 97 -4.14 2.40 -0.78
N VAL A 98 -4.35 2.18 -2.08
CA VAL A 98 -5.29 1.12 -2.54
C VAL A 98 -4.74 -0.28 -2.27
N ALA A 99 -3.42 -0.48 -2.35
CA ALA A 99 -2.79 -1.76 -2.03
C ALA A 99 -3.00 -2.12 -0.55
N ALA A 100 -2.83 -1.15 0.36
CA ALA A 100 -3.09 -1.34 1.77
C ALA A 100 -4.57 -1.58 2.07
N TYR A 101 -5.47 -0.83 1.45
CA TYR A 101 -6.90 -1.06 1.57
C TYR A 101 -7.29 -2.49 1.17
N VAL A 102 -6.75 -3.00 0.05
CA VAL A 102 -7.00 -4.39 -0.38
C VAL A 102 -6.54 -5.41 0.66
N LEU A 103 -5.36 -5.21 1.26
CA LEU A 103 -4.84 -6.12 2.30
C LEU A 103 -5.67 -6.06 3.58
N GLU A 104 -6.05 -4.85 4.02
CA GLU A 104 -6.92 -4.65 5.17
C GLU A 104 -8.28 -5.35 4.98
N GLN A 105 -8.91 -5.16 3.81
CA GLN A 105 -10.17 -5.80 3.48
C GLN A 105 -10.03 -7.32 3.36
N ALA A 106 -8.92 -7.83 2.83
CA ALA A 106 -8.65 -9.26 2.80
C ALA A 106 -8.53 -9.85 4.21
N GLU A 107 -7.93 -9.13 5.16
CA GLU A 107 -7.85 -9.51 6.57
C GLU A 107 -9.23 -9.51 7.25
N LYS A 108 -10.06 -8.51 6.94
CA LYS A 108 -11.47 -8.44 7.40
C LYS A 108 -12.41 -9.42 6.69
N GLY A 109 -11.93 -10.09 5.64
CA GLY A 109 -12.73 -11.02 4.84
C GLY A 109 -13.78 -10.32 3.97
N TRP A 110 -13.52 -9.07 3.58
CA TRP A 110 -14.40 -8.23 2.75
C TRP A 110 -15.79 -8.03 3.37
N ARG A 111 -15.81 -7.73 4.67
CA ARG A 111 -16.99 -7.42 5.48
C ARG A 111 -16.82 -6.12 6.23
#